data_AF-A0A2V6ZN75-F1
#
_entry.id   AF-A0A2V6ZN75-F1
#
_cell.length_a   1.000
_cell.length_b   1.000
_cell.length_c   1.000
_cell.angle_alpha   90.00
_cell.angle_beta   90.00
_cell.angle_gamma   90.00
#
_symmetry.space_group_name_H-M   'P 1'
#
loop_
_entity.id
_entity.type
_entity.pdbx_description
1 polymer ?
#
loop_
_entity_poly.entity_id
_entity_poly.type
_entity_poly.pdbx_seq_one_letter_code
_entity_poly.pdbx_strand_id
1 'polypeptide(L)'
;MTRSSHNGSFEQAIQKAVSGGGTVSVGLVNLVKNTLVTAISGARDVGGEMGTAAVAAVRGSIRAASEIGADLGAVARYSIMGTIEAAEQIGGELGGAARTATRDAVKTTRDVGGDVSRVAGEAIQGTAEAARRLGADVGSLVQDAARGAVEAADRIGSAAGRAVRATVAEAVSGTKALGGRHDGARTTRRRRA
;
A
#
# COMPACT_ATOMS: atom_id res chain seq x y z
N MET A 1 -22.97 26.15 -30.53
CA MET A 1 -22.25 26.40 -29.26
C MET A 1 -22.76 25.40 -28.23
N THR A 2 -22.07 24.29 -28.02
CA THR A 2 -22.42 23.26 -27.03
C THR A 2 -21.24 23.07 -26.09
N ARG A 3 -21.34 23.65 -24.90
CA ARG A 3 -20.48 23.32 -23.75
C ARG A 3 -21.38 22.88 -22.60
N SER A 4 -20.84 21.94 -21.83
CA SER A 4 -21.31 21.51 -20.50
C SER A 4 -22.25 20.33 -20.47
N SER A 5 -21.68 19.12 -20.55
CA SER A 5 -22.19 17.97 -19.80
C SER A 5 -21.04 17.00 -19.53
N HIS A 6 -20.29 17.22 -18.44
CA HIS A 6 -19.26 16.26 -17.96
C HIS A 6 -19.14 16.17 -16.43
N ASN A 7 -19.95 16.89 -15.63
CA ASN A 7 -19.86 16.82 -14.16
C ASN A 7 -20.89 15.87 -13.49
N GLY A 8 -21.95 15.46 -14.18
CA GLY A 8 -23.06 14.73 -13.55
C GLY A 8 -22.77 13.28 -13.17
N SER A 9 -21.81 12.61 -13.82
CA SER A 9 -21.48 11.20 -13.54
C SER A 9 -20.55 11.02 -12.34
N PHE A 10 -19.69 12.00 -12.08
CA PHE A 10 -18.73 11.97 -10.98
C PHE A 10 -19.42 12.21 -9.63
N GLU A 11 -20.32 13.18 -9.57
CA GLU A 11 -21.10 13.48 -8.36
C GLU A 11 -22.06 12.34 -8.00
N GLN A 12 -22.65 11.67 -8.99
CA GLN A 12 -23.50 10.48 -8.77
C GLN A 12 -22.70 9.25 -8.33
N ALA A 13 -21.47 9.08 -8.82
CA ALA A 13 -20.58 8.00 -8.39
C ALA A 13 -20.13 8.20 -6.93
N ILE A 14 -19.84 9.44 -6.54
CA ILE A 14 -19.50 9.81 -5.16
C ILE A 14 -20.72 9.64 -4.24
N GLN A 15 -21.90 10.10 -4.63
CA GLN A 15 -23.13 9.93 -3.82
C GLN A 15 -23.52 8.46 -3.62
N LYS A 16 -23.30 7.60 -4.62
CA LYS A 16 -23.53 6.15 -4.50
C LYS A 16 -22.47 5.46 -3.63
N ALA A 17 -21.22 5.95 -3.63
CA ALA A 17 -20.15 5.42 -2.79
C ALA A 17 -20.31 5.81 -1.31
N VAL A 18 -20.78 7.03 -1.04
CA VAL A 18 -20.93 7.58 0.32
C VAL A 18 -22.17 7.02 1.05
N SER A 19 -23.20 6.59 0.33
CA SER A 19 -24.44 6.06 0.95
C SER A 19 -24.37 4.58 1.36
N GLY A 20 -23.28 3.87 1.01
CA GLY A 20 -23.11 2.44 1.27
C GLY A 20 -22.34 2.16 2.54
N GLY A 21 -22.96 2.36 3.70
CA GLY A 21 -22.39 1.97 4.99
C GLY A 21 -22.19 0.45 5.09
N GLY A 22 -20.95 0.03 5.40
CA GLY A 22 -20.63 -1.33 5.81
C GLY A 22 -20.14 -2.25 4.67
N THR A 23 -18.92 -2.75 4.84
CA THR A 23 -18.17 -3.65 3.93
C THR A 23 -17.43 -2.90 2.83
N VAL A 24 -16.10 -3.07 2.80
CA VAL A 24 -15.19 -2.64 1.72
C VAL A 24 -15.82 -3.04 0.39
N SER A 25 -16.56 -2.11 -0.21
CA SER A 25 -17.39 -2.43 -1.35
C SER A 25 -16.47 -2.61 -2.55
N VAL A 26 -16.76 -3.60 -3.38
CA VAL A 26 -16.10 -3.81 -4.68
C VAL A 26 -16.02 -2.51 -5.49
N GLY A 27 -16.94 -1.56 -5.25
CA GLY A 27 -16.91 -0.18 -5.74
C GLY A 27 -15.70 0.66 -5.33
N LEU A 28 -15.23 0.60 -4.07
CA LEU A 28 -14.02 1.32 -3.63
C LEU A 28 -12.76 0.68 -4.19
N VAL A 29 -12.71 -0.66 -4.23
CA VAL A 29 -11.60 -1.38 -4.88
C VAL A 29 -11.57 -1.04 -6.37
N ASN A 30 -12.72 -0.98 -7.04
CA ASN A 30 -12.80 -0.57 -8.44
C ASN A 30 -12.50 0.92 -8.66
N LEU A 31 -12.81 1.79 -7.70
CA LEU A 31 -12.45 3.21 -7.75
C LEU A 31 -10.94 3.38 -7.61
N VAL A 32 -10.33 2.80 -6.57
CA VAL A 32 -8.87 2.79 -6.37
C VAL A 32 -8.18 2.14 -7.56
N LYS A 33 -8.71 1.02 -8.06
CA LYS A 33 -8.21 0.36 -9.28
C LYS A 33 -8.35 1.26 -10.50
N ASN A 34 -9.47 1.96 -10.71
CA ASN A 34 -9.62 2.87 -11.84
C ASN A 34 -8.71 4.09 -11.70
N THR A 35 -8.60 4.70 -10.53
CA THR A 35 -7.69 5.82 -10.29
C THR A 35 -6.23 5.40 -10.49
N LEU A 36 -5.84 4.22 -10.00
CA LEU A 36 -4.53 3.63 -10.25
C LEU A 36 -4.34 3.36 -11.74
N VAL A 37 -5.27 2.68 -12.40
CA VAL A 37 -5.20 2.37 -13.84
C VAL A 37 -5.15 3.65 -14.67
N THR A 38 -5.91 4.70 -14.34
CA THR A 38 -5.88 5.99 -15.00
C THR A 38 -4.55 6.71 -14.77
N ALA A 39 -4.02 6.73 -13.54
CA ALA A 39 -2.72 7.32 -13.24
C ALA A 39 -1.56 6.56 -13.92
N ILE A 40 -1.62 5.23 -13.92
CA ILE A 40 -0.65 4.32 -14.55
C ILE A 40 -0.72 4.42 -16.07
N SER A 41 -1.91 4.53 -16.66
CA SER A 41 -2.07 4.70 -18.11
C SER A 41 -1.59 6.07 -18.56
N GLY A 42 -1.90 7.14 -17.82
CA GLY A 42 -1.35 8.47 -18.08
C GLY A 42 0.18 8.54 -17.94
N ALA A 43 0.78 7.70 -17.09
CA ALA A 43 2.23 7.58 -16.95
C ALA A 43 2.90 6.72 -18.05
N ARG A 44 2.19 5.73 -18.62
CA ARG A 44 2.67 4.95 -19.77
C ARG A 44 2.84 5.81 -21.02
N ASP A 45 1.97 6.81 -21.21
CA ASP A 45 2.05 7.74 -22.35
C ASP A 45 3.30 8.66 -22.30
N VAL A 46 3.97 8.76 -21.13
CA VAL A 46 5.14 9.63 -20.90
C VAL A 46 6.46 8.84 -20.75
N GLY A 47 6.42 7.50 -20.84
CA GLY A 47 7.60 6.65 -21.07
C GLY A 47 8.70 6.59 -20.00
N GLY A 48 8.63 7.35 -18.90
CA GLY A 48 9.76 7.43 -17.94
C GLY A 48 9.42 7.41 -16.45
N GLU A 49 8.14 7.49 -16.04
CA GLU A 49 7.77 7.85 -14.66
C GLU A 49 6.89 6.84 -13.92
N MET A 50 6.83 5.57 -14.35
CA MET A 50 5.89 4.61 -13.76
C MET A 50 6.08 4.41 -12.23
N GLY A 51 7.32 4.47 -11.72
CA GLY A 51 7.59 4.44 -10.27
C GLY A 51 7.12 5.69 -9.53
N THR A 52 7.33 6.88 -10.11
CA THR A 52 6.84 8.17 -9.58
C THR A 52 5.31 8.22 -9.61
N ALA A 53 4.70 7.67 -10.66
CA ALA A 53 3.26 7.60 -10.84
C ALA A 53 2.60 6.65 -9.83
N ALA A 54 3.21 5.50 -9.54
CA ALA A 54 2.71 4.59 -8.51
C ALA A 54 2.75 5.23 -7.11
N VAL A 55 3.84 5.93 -6.78
CA VAL A 55 3.95 6.70 -5.53
C VAL A 55 2.95 7.86 -5.49
N ALA A 56 2.76 8.58 -6.59
CA ALA A 56 1.74 9.62 -6.69
C ALA A 56 0.33 9.06 -6.50
N ALA A 57 0.07 7.86 -7.04
CA ALA A 57 -1.20 7.17 -6.88
C ALA A 57 -1.43 6.72 -5.43
N VAL A 58 -0.40 6.29 -4.70
CA VAL A 58 -0.49 6.03 -3.24
C VAL A 58 -0.97 7.29 -2.50
N ARG A 59 -0.33 8.43 -2.75
CA ARG A 59 -0.70 9.71 -2.09
C ARG A 59 -2.12 10.15 -2.47
N GLY A 60 -2.44 10.11 -3.77
CA GLY A 60 -3.77 10.45 -4.27
C GLY A 60 -4.87 9.56 -3.69
N SER A 61 -4.61 8.25 -3.60
CA SER A 61 -5.56 7.30 -3.01
C SER A 61 -5.81 7.60 -1.54
N ILE A 62 -4.76 7.91 -0.76
CA ILE A 62 -4.91 8.23 0.67
C ILE A 62 -5.67 9.54 0.87
N ARG A 63 -5.42 10.56 0.05
CA ARG A 63 -6.17 11.83 0.12
C ARG A 63 -7.65 11.63 -0.22
N ALA A 64 -7.93 10.97 -1.33
CA ALA A 64 -9.29 10.65 -1.73
C ALA A 64 -10.01 9.82 -0.65
N ALA A 65 -9.31 8.82 -0.07
CA ALA A 65 -9.84 8.02 1.02
C ALA A 65 -10.16 8.88 2.26
N SER A 66 -9.32 9.85 2.59
CA SER A 66 -9.57 10.77 3.70
C SER A 66 -10.78 11.67 3.46
N GLU A 67 -10.94 12.17 2.23
CA GLU A 67 -12.07 13.05 1.86
C GLU A 67 -13.43 12.33 1.99
N ILE A 68 -13.46 11.02 1.71
CA ILE A 68 -14.68 10.20 1.79
C ILE A 68 -14.81 9.42 3.11
N GLY A 69 -13.88 9.59 4.06
CA GLY A 69 -13.88 8.88 5.34
C GLY A 69 -13.62 7.37 5.24
N ALA A 70 -12.92 6.92 4.19
CA ALA A 70 -12.54 5.51 4.01
C ALA A 70 -11.36 5.10 4.90
N ASP A 71 -11.16 3.79 5.06
CA ASP A 71 -10.06 3.23 5.84
C ASP A 71 -8.70 3.46 5.14
N LEU A 72 -7.97 4.46 5.64
CA LEU A 72 -6.64 4.82 5.14
C LEU A 72 -5.64 3.66 5.24
N GLY A 73 -5.78 2.80 6.26
CA GLY A 73 -4.91 1.64 6.45
C GLY A 73 -5.10 0.63 5.32
N ALA A 74 -6.35 0.24 5.07
CA ALA A 74 -6.66 -0.68 3.97
C ALA A 74 -6.22 -0.11 2.60
N VAL A 75 -6.46 1.18 2.37
CA VAL A 75 -6.02 1.85 1.13
C VAL A 75 -4.50 1.82 1.01
N ALA A 76 -3.76 2.16 2.07
CA ALA A 76 -2.31 2.07 2.06
C ALA A 76 -1.83 0.64 1.75
N ARG A 77 -2.37 -0.38 2.43
CA ARG A 77 -2.01 -1.80 2.18
C ARG A 77 -2.12 -2.16 0.70
N TYR A 78 -3.25 -1.87 0.07
CA TYR A 78 -3.45 -2.21 -1.35
C TYR A 78 -2.64 -1.34 -2.31
N SER A 79 -2.48 -0.04 -2.03
CA SER A 79 -1.68 0.85 -2.86
C SER A 79 -0.19 0.49 -2.84
N ILE A 80 0.35 0.11 -1.68
CA ILE A 80 1.75 -0.32 -1.55
C ILE A 80 1.97 -1.65 -2.27
N MET A 81 1.06 -2.62 -2.07
CA MET A 81 1.12 -3.91 -2.78
C MET A 81 1.14 -3.70 -4.30
N GLY A 82 0.21 -2.89 -4.83
CA GLY A 82 0.16 -2.56 -6.26
C GLY A 82 1.38 -1.80 -6.76
N THR A 83 2.00 -0.96 -5.92
CA THR A 83 3.24 -0.25 -6.26
C THR A 83 4.42 -1.20 -6.43
N ILE A 84 4.54 -2.19 -5.54
CA ILE A 84 5.60 -3.20 -5.62
C ILE A 84 5.37 -4.14 -6.81
N GLU A 85 4.13 -4.58 -7.03
CA GLU A 85 3.76 -5.38 -8.22
C GLU A 85 4.01 -4.61 -9.52
N ALA A 86 3.77 -3.29 -9.55
CA ALA A 86 4.10 -2.44 -10.70
C ALA A 86 5.60 -2.28 -10.88
N ALA A 87 6.38 -2.14 -9.80
CA ALA A 87 7.83 -2.10 -9.85
C ALA A 87 8.40 -3.38 -10.47
N GLU A 88 7.88 -4.55 -10.09
CA GLU A 88 8.28 -5.83 -10.69
C GLU A 88 7.98 -5.87 -12.20
N GLN A 89 6.79 -5.46 -12.61
CA GLN A 89 6.37 -5.48 -14.03
C GLN A 89 7.28 -4.63 -14.94
N ILE A 90 7.94 -3.62 -14.39
CA ILE A 90 8.84 -2.73 -15.12
C ILE A 90 10.33 -3.04 -14.86
N GLY A 91 10.63 -4.12 -14.12
CA GLY A 91 12.00 -4.48 -13.75
C GLY A 91 12.67 -3.49 -12.77
N GLY A 92 11.87 -2.78 -11.98
CA GLY A 92 12.32 -1.81 -10.99
C GLY A 92 12.78 -2.42 -9.66
N GLU A 93 13.44 -1.61 -8.84
CA GLU A 93 13.90 -2.04 -7.52
C GLU A 93 12.74 -2.13 -6.51
N LEU A 94 12.37 -3.36 -6.11
CA LEU A 94 11.23 -3.61 -5.22
C LEU A 94 11.42 -2.99 -3.83
N GLY A 95 12.63 -3.06 -3.26
CA GLY A 95 12.96 -2.51 -1.95
C GLY A 95 12.82 -0.98 -1.94
N GLY A 96 13.45 -0.30 -2.90
CA GLY A 96 13.28 1.12 -3.13
C GLY A 96 11.81 1.56 -3.32
N ALA A 97 11.02 0.77 -4.06
CA ALA A 97 9.59 1.00 -4.24
C ALA A 97 8.82 0.87 -2.91
N ALA A 98 9.02 -0.21 -2.17
CA ALA A 98 8.39 -0.46 -0.87
C ALA A 98 8.73 0.65 0.14
N ARG A 99 10.01 1.04 0.25
CA ARG A 99 10.48 2.13 1.12
C ARG A 99 9.85 3.46 0.76
N THR A 100 9.91 3.84 -0.52
CA THR A 100 9.44 5.16 -0.98
C THR A 100 7.93 5.28 -0.84
N ALA A 101 7.20 4.26 -1.27
CA ALA A 101 5.75 4.25 -1.21
C ALA A 101 5.26 4.25 0.24
N THR A 102 5.85 3.45 1.13
CA THR A 102 5.47 3.40 2.55
C THR A 102 5.75 4.73 3.25
N ARG A 103 6.93 5.32 3.02
CA ARG A 103 7.29 6.64 3.55
C ARG A 103 6.29 7.71 3.14
N ASP A 104 5.87 7.70 1.88
CA ASP A 104 4.98 8.71 1.34
C ASP A 104 3.52 8.48 1.75
N ALA A 105 3.12 7.23 1.98
CA ALA A 105 1.86 6.90 2.62
C ALA A 105 1.78 7.52 4.02
N VAL A 106 2.78 7.26 4.88
CA VAL A 106 2.83 7.79 6.25
C VAL A 106 2.81 9.33 6.27
N LYS A 107 3.57 9.97 5.39
CA LYS A 107 3.53 11.43 5.25
C LYS A 107 2.15 11.93 4.85
N THR A 108 1.56 11.35 3.82
CA THR A 108 0.25 11.79 3.33
C THR A 108 -0.83 11.58 4.37
N THR A 109 -0.78 10.47 5.10
CA THR A 109 -1.67 10.21 6.24
C THR A 109 -1.53 11.28 7.31
N ARG A 110 -0.33 11.75 7.60
CA ARG A 110 -0.12 12.89 8.51
C ARG A 110 -0.75 14.17 7.98
N ASP A 111 -0.55 14.47 6.70
CA ASP A 111 -1.07 15.68 6.06
C ASP A 111 -2.61 15.73 6.11
N VAL A 112 -3.28 14.58 6.04
CA VAL A 112 -4.75 14.46 6.13
C VAL A 112 -5.26 14.19 7.55
N GLY A 113 -4.37 14.18 8.57
CA GLY A 113 -4.76 14.01 9.97
C GLY A 113 -5.12 12.57 10.39
N GLY A 114 -4.73 11.56 9.61
CA GLY A 114 -5.01 10.15 9.88
C GLY A 114 -4.03 9.47 10.85
N ASP A 115 -4.33 8.21 11.18
CA ASP A 115 -3.49 7.36 12.03
C ASP A 115 -2.27 6.83 11.27
N VAL A 116 -1.12 7.49 11.51
CA VAL A 116 0.17 7.15 10.90
C VAL A 116 0.69 5.78 11.32
N SER A 117 0.36 5.30 12.53
CA SER A 117 0.83 4.00 13.03
C SER A 117 0.08 2.87 12.36
N ARG A 118 -1.26 3.00 12.28
CA ARG A 118 -2.10 2.07 11.53
C ARG A 118 -1.68 1.98 10.07
N VAL A 119 -1.50 3.11 9.39
CA VAL A 119 -1.08 3.13 7.98
C VAL A 119 0.30 2.52 7.79
N ALA A 120 1.26 2.79 8.68
CA ALA A 120 2.58 2.15 8.62
C ALA A 120 2.49 0.62 8.73
N GLY A 121 1.71 0.11 9.68
CA GLY A 121 1.51 -1.34 9.85
C GLY A 121 0.87 -2.00 8.64
N GLU A 122 -0.19 -1.40 8.10
CA GLU A 122 -0.93 -1.90 6.93
C GLU A 122 -0.08 -1.84 5.65
N ALA A 123 0.72 -0.79 5.46
CA ALA A 123 1.69 -0.68 4.36
C ALA A 123 2.75 -1.79 4.41
N ILE A 124 3.25 -2.13 5.61
CA ILE A 124 4.20 -3.22 5.82
C ILE A 124 3.55 -4.58 5.52
N GLN A 125 2.29 -4.78 5.91
CA GLN A 125 1.55 -5.99 5.55
C GLN A 125 1.35 -6.11 4.03
N GLY A 126 0.97 -5.02 3.37
CA GLY A 126 0.86 -4.98 1.90
C GLY A 126 2.18 -5.30 1.21
N THR A 127 3.28 -4.82 1.76
CA THR A 127 4.64 -5.16 1.29
C THR A 127 4.93 -6.65 1.45
N ALA A 128 4.64 -7.22 2.62
CA ALA A 128 4.86 -8.65 2.88
C ALA A 128 4.02 -9.54 1.95
N GLU A 129 2.81 -9.11 1.60
CA GLU A 129 1.94 -9.81 0.66
C GLU A 129 2.43 -9.73 -0.78
N ALA A 130 2.85 -8.53 -1.24
CA ALA A 130 3.47 -8.38 -2.54
C ALA A 130 4.71 -9.26 -2.67
N ALA A 131 5.60 -9.22 -1.67
CA ALA A 131 6.80 -10.05 -1.64
C ALA A 131 6.47 -11.55 -1.79
N ARG A 132 5.47 -12.05 -1.06
CA ARG A 132 5.02 -13.45 -1.17
C ARG A 132 4.47 -13.80 -2.55
N ARG A 133 3.69 -12.90 -3.16
CA ARG A 133 3.11 -13.10 -4.50
C ARG A 133 4.18 -13.14 -5.59
N LEU A 134 5.21 -12.30 -5.43
CA LEU A 134 6.32 -12.19 -6.37
C LEU A 134 7.42 -13.24 -6.14
N GLY A 135 7.37 -13.98 -5.02
CA GLY A 135 8.45 -14.89 -4.63
C GLY A 135 9.74 -14.16 -4.20
N ALA A 136 9.64 -12.88 -3.84
CA ALA A 136 10.75 -12.06 -3.37
C ALA A 136 11.03 -12.27 -1.88
N ASP A 137 12.18 -11.79 -1.40
CA ASP A 137 12.55 -11.83 0.01
C ASP A 137 11.61 -10.93 0.85
N VAL A 138 10.64 -11.57 1.50
CA VAL A 138 9.67 -10.92 2.40
C VAL A 138 10.37 -10.11 3.49
N GLY A 139 11.45 -10.65 4.06
CA GLY A 139 12.18 -10.03 5.15
C GLY A 139 12.88 -8.75 4.71
N SER A 140 13.54 -8.79 3.55
CA SER A 140 14.21 -7.60 2.97
C SER A 140 13.21 -6.52 2.62
N LEU A 141 12.14 -6.85 1.87
CA LEU A 141 11.15 -5.86 1.44
C LEU A 141 10.42 -5.23 2.64
N VAL A 142 10.06 -6.04 3.64
CA VAL A 142 9.45 -5.54 4.88
C VAL A 142 10.40 -4.59 5.63
N GLN A 143 11.70 -4.88 5.67
CA GLN A 143 12.68 -3.98 6.28
C GLN A 143 12.77 -2.64 5.54
N ASP A 144 12.74 -2.66 4.21
CA ASP A 144 12.75 -1.44 3.40
C ASP A 144 11.48 -0.59 3.62
N ALA A 145 10.31 -1.23 3.63
CA ALA A 145 9.05 -0.56 3.97
C ALA A 145 9.08 0.03 5.39
N ALA A 146 9.51 -0.76 6.39
CA ALA A 146 9.64 -0.33 7.77
C ALA A 146 10.58 0.87 7.92
N ARG A 147 11.72 0.85 7.23
CA ARG A 147 12.65 1.99 7.19
C ARG A 147 11.97 3.23 6.62
N GLY A 148 11.23 3.08 5.53
CA GLY A 148 10.45 4.18 4.93
C GLY A 148 9.42 4.76 5.91
N ALA A 149 8.67 3.91 6.60
CA ALA A 149 7.68 4.32 7.60
C ALA A 149 8.33 5.11 8.74
N VAL A 150 9.41 4.57 9.33
CA VAL A 150 10.10 5.18 10.46
C VAL A 150 10.73 6.51 10.08
N GLU A 151 11.36 6.62 8.90
CA GLU A 151 11.91 7.88 8.39
C GLU A 151 10.85 8.97 8.17
N ALA A 152 9.64 8.58 7.76
CA ALA A 152 8.53 9.51 7.68
C ALA A 152 8.06 9.93 9.07
N ALA A 153 7.86 8.96 9.97
CA ALA A 153 7.38 9.18 11.33
C ALA A 153 8.33 10.03 12.18
N ASP A 154 9.63 9.80 12.10
CA ASP A 154 10.64 10.59 12.81
C ASP A 154 10.66 12.05 12.33
N ARG A 155 10.37 12.31 11.04
CA ARG A 155 10.19 13.67 10.52
C ARG A 155 8.91 14.35 10.99
N ILE A 156 7.89 13.57 11.34
CA ILE A 156 6.65 14.09 11.94
C ILE A 156 6.89 14.46 13.41
N GLY A 157 7.65 13.63 14.12
CA GLY A 157 8.08 13.91 15.49
C GLY A 157 8.41 12.64 16.27
N SER A 158 9.14 12.80 17.39
CA SER A 158 9.65 11.67 18.17
C SER A 158 8.57 10.74 18.73
N ALA A 159 7.39 11.27 19.06
CA ALA A 159 6.26 10.46 19.50
C ALA A 159 5.71 9.56 18.37
N ALA A 160 5.52 10.13 17.18
CA ALA A 160 5.11 9.37 15.99
C ALA A 160 6.14 8.31 15.63
N GLY A 161 7.43 8.66 15.63
CA GLY A 161 8.53 7.72 15.41
C GLY A 161 8.52 6.54 16.38
N ARG A 162 8.28 6.78 17.68
CA ARG A 162 8.15 5.69 18.68
C ARG A 162 6.94 4.80 18.41
N ALA A 163 5.77 5.39 18.14
CA ALA A 163 4.56 4.64 17.87
C ALA A 163 4.72 3.75 16.63
N VAL A 164 5.25 4.30 15.53
CA VAL A 164 5.52 3.54 14.31
C VAL A 164 6.55 2.44 14.53
N ARG A 165 7.63 2.68 15.29
CA ARG A 165 8.59 1.62 15.64
C ARG A 165 7.95 0.47 16.42
N ALA A 166 7.02 0.75 17.32
CA ALA A 166 6.27 -0.30 18.04
C ALA A 166 5.41 -1.11 17.06
N THR A 167 4.64 -0.45 16.20
CA THR A 167 3.82 -1.12 15.18
C THR A 167 4.66 -1.93 14.19
N VAL A 168 5.82 -1.42 13.78
CA VAL A 168 6.78 -2.14 12.93
C VAL A 168 7.26 -3.41 13.62
N ALA A 169 7.64 -3.33 14.90
CA ALA A 169 8.12 -4.49 15.66
C ALA A 169 7.05 -5.58 15.76
N GLU A 170 5.79 -5.19 15.97
CA GLU A 170 4.64 -6.10 15.96
C GLU A 170 4.43 -6.73 14.58
N ALA A 171 4.42 -5.91 13.53
CA ALA A 171 4.22 -6.38 12.15
C ALA A 171 5.33 -7.36 11.71
N VAL A 172 6.59 -7.06 12.00
CA VAL A 172 7.75 -7.92 11.69
C VAL A 172 7.72 -9.22 12.50
N SER A 173 7.31 -9.15 13.77
CA SER A 173 7.16 -10.36 14.60
C SER A 173 6.04 -11.25 14.04
N GLY A 174 4.92 -10.65 13.62
CA GLY A 174 3.82 -11.34 12.96
C GLY A 174 4.23 -12.03 11.67
N THR A 175 5.05 -11.40 10.82
CA THR A 175 5.54 -12.04 9.58
C THR A 175 6.50 -13.19 9.87
N LYS A 176 7.37 -13.08 10.87
CA LYS A 176 8.29 -14.16 11.27
C LYS A 176 7.55 -15.40 11.81
N ALA A 177 6.47 -15.20 12.56
CA ALA A 177 5.61 -16.30 13.04
C ALA A 177 4.84 -17.03 11.92
N LEU A 178 4.68 -16.40 10.75
CA LEU A 178 4.06 -16.98 9.56
C LEU A 178 5.08 -17.68 8.66
N GLY A 179 6.31 -17.17 8.57
CA GLY A 179 7.42 -17.80 7.83
C GLY A 179 7.95 -19.10 8.46
N GLY A 180 7.84 -19.25 9.79
CA GLY A 180 8.31 -20.45 10.50
C GLY A 180 7.48 -21.72 10.30
N ARG A 181 6.31 -21.66 9.65
CA ARG A 181 5.42 -22.83 9.49
C ARG A 181 5.67 -23.64 8.21
N HIS A 182 6.59 -23.23 7.34
CA HIS A 182 6.80 -23.88 6.03
C HIS A 182 8.08 -24.72 5.90
N ASP A 183 8.92 -24.82 6.94
CA ASP A 183 10.19 -25.57 6.94
C ASP A 183 10.16 -26.92 7.70
N GLY A 184 8.98 -27.46 8.02
CA GLY A 184 8.84 -28.69 8.81
C GLY A 184 8.59 -30.00 8.05
N ALA A 185 8.40 -29.98 6.72
CA ALA A 185 7.86 -31.13 5.99
C ALA A 185 8.80 -31.67 4.91
N ARG A 186 10.08 -31.92 5.22
CA ARG A 186 10.88 -32.88 4.46
C ARG A 186 11.73 -33.76 5.36
N THR A 187 11.63 -35.06 5.07
CA THR A 187 12.50 -36.16 5.48
C THR A 187 12.08 -36.94 6.75
N THR A 188 11.29 -37.99 6.54
CA THR A 188 11.55 -39.31 7.15
C THR A 188 10.86 -40.39 6.31
N ARG A 189 11.39 -40.61 5.10
CA ARG A 189 11.19 -41.85 4.35
C ARG A 189 12.52 -42.57 4.26
N ARG A 190 12.89 -43.30 5.32
CA ARG A 190 13.81 -44.45 5.27
C ARG A 190 13.38 -45.45 6.33
N ARG A 191 12.65 -46.47 5.91
CA ARG A 191 13.11 -47.87 5.82
C ARG A 191 13.47 -48.45 7.20
N ARG A 192 12.58 -49.28 7.73
CA ARG A 192 12.98 -50.45 8.52
C ARG A 192 12.49 -51.68 7.77
N ALA A 193 13.48 -52.45 7.30
CA ALA A 193 13.37 -53.89 7.17
C ALA A 193 13.44 -54.51 8.57
#